data_AF-A0A497JW05-F1
#
_entry.id   AF-A0A497JW05-F1
#
_cell.length_a   1.000
_cell.length_b   1.000
_cell.length_c   1.000
_cell.angle_alpha   90.00
_cell.angle_beta   90.00
_cell.angle_gamma   90.00
#
_symmetry.space_group_name_H-M   'P 1'
#
loop_
_entity.id
_entity.type
_entity.pdbx_description
1 polymer ?
#
loop_
_entity_poly.entity_id
_entity_poly.type
_entity_poly.pdbx_seq_one_letter_code
_entity_poly.pdbx_strand_id
1 'polypeptide(L)'
;MIKNKDSLIGNPRDDVLQRLRHDACAILDNALSAVDPNEAVLNALSLEGDLLSYEGGSIDLSRTKKIVVVGGGKAGGLMVKAVEALLGGRITSGLVNVLKGSEGSVKTGRVALRGASHPIPGNEGMRGVDGMLDLTNGLTKHDLVITLISGGGSALMPYPVSGITLEDMKELTILLLRAGATINELNAVRKHISGFKGGQFARHAYPARVISLILSDVIGDPLDTIASGPTSPDESPFTDARAVLVRYGLLDTVPENVLSR
;
A
#
# COMPACT_ATOMS: atom_id res chain seq x y z
N MET A 1 -19.12 -5.12 8.57
CA MET A 1 -20.59 -5.15 8.63
C MET A 1 -21.03 -6.44 9.32
N ILE A 2 -21.75 -6.36 10.43
CA ILE A 2 -22.26 -7.54 11.15
C ILE A 2 -23.40 -8.15 10.31
N LYS A 3 -23.15 -9.31 9.69
CA LYS A 3 -24.10 -9.95 8.75
C LYS A 3 -25.45 -10.31 9.38
N ASN A 4 -25.50 -10.49 10.70
CA ASN A 4 -26.66 -10.90 11.47
C ASN A 4 -27.10 -9.84 12.50
N LYS A 5 -26.84 -8.55 12.24
CA LYS A 5 -27.12 -7.43 13.17
C LYS A 5 -28.57 -7.43 13.66
N ASP A 6 -29.53 -7.53 12.74
CA ASP A 6 -30.96 -7.49 13.07
C ASP A 6 -31.38 -8.69 13.93
N SER A 7 -30.78 -9.86 13.69
CA SER A 7 -31.00 -11.06 14.51
C SER A 7 -30.39 -10.93 15.92
N LEU A 8 -29.24 -10.27 16.05
CA LEU A 8 -28.59 -10.02 17.35
C LEU A 8 -29.40 -9.05 18.20
N ILE A 9 -29.83 -7.93 17.61
CA ILE A 9 -30.61 -6.88 18.28
C ILE A 9 -32.04 -7.35 18.55
N GLY A 10 -32.65 -8.09 17.62
CA GLY A 10 -34.04 -8.53 17.69
C GLY A 10 -34.32 -9.69 18.64
N ASN A 11 -33.32 -10.30 19.29
CA ASN A 11 -33.54 -11.43 20.20
C ASN A 11 -34.01 -10.95 21.60
N PRO A 12 -35.30 -11.13 21.95
CA PRO A 12 -36.01 -10.35 22.97
C PRO A 12 -35.94 -10.95 24.38
N ARG A 13 -34.83 -11.63 24.73
CA ARG A 13 -34.75 -12.33 26.03
C ARG A 13 -34.77 -11.39 27.24
N ASP A 14 -34.37 -10.12 27.07
CA ASP A 14 -34.26 -9.09 28.12
C ASP A 14 -34.05 -7.70 27.46
N ASP A 15 -34.83 -6.68 27.86
CA ASP A 15 -34.76 -5.30 27.34
C ASP A 15 -33.39 -4.66 27.59
N VAL A 16 -32.74 -4.99 28.71
CA VAL A 16 -31.39 -4.51 29.04
C VAL A 16 -30.39 -5.14 28.08
N LEU A 17 -30.49 -6.45 27.82
CA LEU A 17 -29.60 -7.12 26.86
C LEU A 17 -29.82 -6.63 25.43
N GLN A 18 -31.06 -6.31 25.05
CA GLN A 18 -31.35 -5.74 23.74
C GLN A 18 -30.68 -4.36 23.57
N ARG A 19 -30.79 -3.48 24.58
CA ARG A 19 -30.10 -2.18 24.59
C ARG A 19 -28.58 -2.33 24.53
N LEU A 20 -27.99 -3.21 25.35
CA LEU A 20 -26.54 -3.45 25.34
C LEU A 20 -26.05 -3.99 23.99
N ARG A 21 -26.82 -4.86 23.32
CA ARG A 21 -26.48 -5.34 21.97
C ARG A 21 -26.59 -4.24 20.92
N HIS A 22 -27.61 -3.39 21.02
CA HIS A 22 -27.74 -2.22 20.15
C HIS A 22 -26.53 -1.30 20.31
N ASP A 23 -26.17 -0.94 21.54
CA ASP A 23 -25.04 -0.07 21.84
C ASP A 23 -23.72 -0.70 21.38
N ALA A 24 -23.50 -2.00 21.61
CA ALA A 24 -22.32 -2.70 21.11
C ALA A 24 -22.23 -2.70 19.58
N CYS A 25 -23.36 -2.91 18.87
CA CYS A 25 -23.38 -2.82 17.41
C CYS A 25 -23.12 -1.39 16.92
N ALA A 26 -23.71 -0.39 17.59
CA ALA A 26 -23.49 1.02 17.27
C ALA A 26 -22.03 1.43 17.49
N ILE A 27 -21.41 1.00 18.59
CA ILE A 27 -19.98 1.21 18.87
C ILE A 27 -19.14 0.59 17.76
N LEU A 28 -19.41 -0.67 17.38
CA LEU A 28 -18.66 -1.34 16.32
C LEU A 28 -18.84 -0.66 14.96
N ASP A 29 -20.06 -0.27 14.60
CA ASP A 29 -20.33 0.39 13.31
C ASP A 29 -19.68 1.78 13.24
N ASN A 30 -19.67 2.53 14.34
CA ASN A 30 -18.93 3.80 14.41
C ASN A 30 -17.43 3.57 14.32
N ALA A 31 -16.90 2.56 15.01
CA ALA A 31 -15.48 2.21 14.94
C ALA A 31 -15.08 1.77 13.52
N LEU A 32 -15.89 0.97 12.83
CA LEU A 32 -15.66 0.55 11.45
C LEU A 32 -15.76 1.71 10.47
N SER A 33 -16.73 2.61 10.66
CA SER A 33 -16.88 3.83 9.84
C SER A 33 -15.69 4.77 10.02
N ALA A 34 -15.16 4.90 11.24
CA ALA A 34 -14.00 5.73 11.53
C ALA A 34 -12.70 5.22 10.86
N VAL A 35 -12.63 3.93 10.54
CA VAL A 35 -11.52 3.32 9.79
C VAL A 35 -11.90 2.98 8.35
N ASP A 36 -13.00 3.52 7.85
CA ASP A 36 -13.40 3.33 6.46
C ASP A 36 -12.33 3.97 5.54
N PRO A 37 -11.77 3.23 4.58
CA PRO A 37 -10.72 3.75 3.71
C PRO A 37 -11.10 5.00 2.91
N ASN A 38 -12.37 5.16 2.55
CA ASN A 38 -12.82 6.34 1.83
C ASN A 38 -12.83 7.56 2.77
N GLU A 39 -13.45 7.44 3.94
CA GLU A 39 -13.48 8.52 4.94
C GLU A 39 -12.08 8.88 5.44
N ALA A 40 -11.22 7.91 5.66
CA ALA A 40 -9.84 8.15 6.08
C ALA A 40 -9.05 8.99 5.05
N VAL A 41 -9.25 8.75 3.75
CA VAL A 41 -8.66 9.59 2.70
C VAL A 41 -9.25 11.00 2.71
N LEU A 42 -10.57 11.14 2.83
CA LEU A 42 -11.24 12.45 2.85
C LEU A 42 -10.85 13.30 4.09
N ASN A 43 -10.52 12.65 5.21
CA ASN A 43 -10.01 13.31 6.41
C ASN A 43 -8.53 13.71 6.27
N ALA A 44 -7.72 12.90 5.59
CA ALA A 44 -6.29 13.14 5.41
C ALA A 44 -5.95 14.06 4.23
N LEU A 45 -6.88 14.24 3.30
CA LEU A 45 -6.70 15.02 2.07
C LEU A 45 -7.95 15.88 1.81
N SER A 46 -7.78 17.20 1.77
CA SER A 46 -8.87 18.13 1.47
C SER A 46 -8.50 19.10 0.34
N LEU A 47 -9.48 19.53 -0.44
CA LEU A 47 -9.29 20.46 -1.55
C LEU A 47 -10.24 21.65 -1.40
N GLU A 48 -9.68 22.85 -1.25
CA GLU A 48 -10.42 24.12 -1.25
C GLU A 48 -9.97 24.98 -2.45
N GLY A 49 -10.82 25.05 -3.48
CA GLY A 49 -10.47 25.69 -4.74
C GLY A 49 -9.33 24.93 -5.46
N ASP A 50 -8.14 25.53 -5.46
CA ASP A 50 -6.91 24.93 -5.99
C ASP A 50 -5.93 24.49 -4.87
N LEU A 51 -6.23 24.76 -3.60
CA LEU A 51 -5.33 24.42 -2.49
C LEU A 51 -5.62 23.02 -1.97
N LEU A 52 -4.71 22.08 -2.24
CA LEU A 52 -4.75 20.71 -1.72
C LEU A 52 -4.01 20.65 -0.39
N SER A 53 -4.70 20.32 0.69
CA SER A 53 -4.16 20.24 2.05
C SER A 53 -4.08 18.80 2.54
N TYR A 54 -3.02 18.48 3.27
CA TYR A 54 -2.74 17.18 3.89
C TYR A 54 -1.91 17.39 5.17
N GLU A 55 -1.71 16.34 5.97
CA GLU A 55 -1.02 16.45 7.27
C GLU A 55 0.37 17.11 7.19
N GLY A 56 1.11 16.86 6.10
CA GLY A 56 2.44 17.41 5.87
C GLY A 56 2.49 18.79 5.20
N GLY A 57 1.35 19.46 4.98
CA GLY A 57 1.28 20.80 4.41
C GLY A 57 0.24 20.96 3.31
N SER A 58 0.46 21.93 2.42
CA SER A 58 -0.47 22.25 1.34
C SER A 58 0.23 22.53 0.01
N ILE A 59 -0.44 22.24 -1.10
CA ILE A 59 0.03 22.48 -2.47
C ILE A 59 -1.03 23.24 -3.25
N ASP A 60 -0.62 24.32 -3.90
CA ASP A 60 -1.42 25.02 -4.90
C ASP A 60 -1.41 24.26 -6.23
N LEU A 61 -2.53 23.60 -6.54
CA LEU A 61 -2.72 22.80 -7.73
C LEU A 61 -2.85 23.62 -9.01
N SER A 62 -3.07 24.93 -8.95
CA SER A 62 -3.09 25.78 -10.15
C SER A 62 -1.74 25.81 -10.88
N ARG A 63 -0.66 25.47 -10.16
CA ARG A 63 0.72 25.41 -10.65
C ARG A 63 1.19 23.99 -10.94
N THR A 64 0.35 22.99 -10.67
CA THR A 64 0.65 21.58 -10.89
C THR A 64 0.29 21.17 -12.31
N LYS A 65 1.25 20.61 -13.04
CA LYS A 65 1.04 20.21 -14.45
C LYS A 65 0.36 18.85 -14.56
N LYS A 66 0.90 17.84 -13.88
CA LYS A 66 0.33 16.49 -13.86
C LYS A 66 0.08 16.04 -12.43
N ILE A 67 -1.03 15.34 -12.25
CA ILE A 67 -1.34 14.61 -11.01
C ILE A 67 -1.46 13.13 -11.37
N VAL A 68 -0.53 12.32 -10.86
CA VAL A 68 -0.47 10.88 -11.11
C VAL A 68 -0.81 10.14 -9.83
N VAL A 69 -1.78 9.22 -9.88
CA VAL A 69 -2.18 8.41 -8.72
C VAL A 69 -1.67 6.99 -8.90
N VAL A 70 -0.87 6.49 -7.96
CA VAL A 70 -0.33 5.13 -7.99
C VAL A 70 -0.42 4.44 -6.64
N GLY A 71 -0.11 3.15 -6.59
CA GLY A 71 0.08 2.42 -5.33
C GLY A 71 -0.63 1.08 -5.32
N GLY A 72 -0.92 0.56 -4.13
CA GLY A 72 -1.56 -0.74 -4.02
C GLY A 72 -1.81 -1.22 -2.61
N GLY A 73 -2.79 -2.11 -2.50
CA GLY A 73 -3.28 -2.62 -1.23
C GLY A 73 -4.73 -3.09 -1.34
N LYS A 74 -5.20 -3.83 -0.34
CA LYS A 74 -6.58 -4.38 -0.32
C LYS A 74 -7.64 -3.28 -0.32
N ALA A 75 -7.35 -2.13 0.27
CA ALA A 75 -8.25 -0.97 0.29
C ALA A 75 -8.07 -0.02 -0.91
N GLY A 76 -7.16 -0.36 -1.85
CA GLY A 76 -6.77 0.54 -2.93
C GLY A 76 -7.94 1.07 -3.76
N GLY A 77 -8.95 0.24 -4.04
CA GLY A 77 -10.15 0.68 -4.78
C GLY A 77 -10.92 1.79 -4.06
N LEU A 78 -11.19 1.62 -2.76
CA LEU A 78 -11.90 2.63 -1.96
C LEU A 78 -11.07 3.92 -1.81
N MET A 79 -9.75 3.79 -1.64
CA MET A 79 -8.86 4.95 -1.59
C MET A 79 -8.86 5.73 -2.92
N VAL A 80 -8.82 5.01 -4.05
CA VAL A 80 -8.92 5.62 -5.38
C VAL A 80 -10.23 6.36 -5.54
N LYS A 81 -11.35 5.75 -5.13
CA LYS A 81 -12.68 6.39 -5.20
C LYS A 81 -12.70 7.73 -4.46
N ALA A 82 -12.12 7.79 -3.26
CA ALA A 82 -12.04 9.03 -2.49
C ALA A 82 -11.19 10.10 -3.19
N VAL A 83 -10.00 9.73 -3.69
CA VAL A 83 -9.12 10.67 -4.40
C VAL A 83 -9.75 11.17 -5.70
N GLU A 84 -10.43 10.31 -6.46
CA GLU A 84 -11.16 10.72 -7.65
C GLU A 84 -12.36 11.62 -7.33
N ALA A 85 -13.06 11.39 -6.22
CA ALA A 85 -14.14 12.27 -5.77
C ALA A 85 -13.63 13.68 -5.43
N LEU A 86 -12.43 13.78 -4.82
CA LEU A 86 -11.79 15.05 -4.47
C LEU A 86 -11.21 15.79 -5.68
N LEU A 87 -10.39 15.11 -6.47
CA LEU A 87 -9.57 15.74 -7.52
C LEU A 87 -10.24 15.72 -8.89
N GLY A 88 -11.17 14.80 -9.12
CA GLY A 88 -11.96 14.67 -10.35
C GLY A 88 -11.11 14.78 -11.62
N GLY A 89 -11.45 15.78 -12.44
CA GLY A 89 -10.80 16.05 -13.73
C GLY A 89 -9.31 16.41 -13.66
N ARG A 90 -8.79 16.76 -12.47
CA ARG A 90 -7.40 17.19 -12.28
C ARG A 90 -6.40 16.03 -12.33
N ILE A 91 -6.87 14.80 -12.09
CA ILE A 91 -6.03 13.60 -12.21
C ILE A 91 -5.66 13.41 -13.69
N THR A 92 -4.37 13.32 -13.98
CA THR A 92 -3.88 13.10 -15.34
C THR A 92 -3.99 11.64 -15.73
N SER A 93 -3.57 10.75 -14.83
CA SER A 93 -3.54 9.30 -15.03
C SER A 93 -3.34 8.60 -13.70
N GLY A 94 -3.67 7.32 -13.62
CA GLY A 94 -3.28 6.52 -12.48
C GLY A 94 -3.41 5.03 -12.66
N LEU A 95 -2.72 4.30 -11.80
CA LEU A 95 -2.73 2.84 -11.76
C LEU A 95 -2.52 2.33 -10.34
N VAL A 96 -3.47 1.57 -9.81
CA VAL A 96 -3.40 1.01 -8.46
C VAL A 96 -3.62 -0.49 -8.49
N ASN A 97 -2.72 -1.23 -7.83
CA ASN A 97 -2.87 -2.68 -7.66
C ASN A 97 -3.81 -2.98 -6.49
N VAL A 98 -4.87 -3.72 -6.77
CA VAL A 98 -5.86 -4.19 -5.78
C VAL A 98 -5.85 -5.71 -5.71
N LEU A 99 -6.58 -6.27 -4.75
CA LEU A 99 -6.71 -7.73 -4.65
C LEU A 99 -7.38 -8.27 -5.92
N LYS A 100 -6.82 -9.33 -6.51
CA LYS A 100 -7.43 -10.01 -7.66
C LYS A 100 -8.89 -10.40 -7.37
N GLY A 101 -9.80 -10.03 -8.27
CA GLY A 101 -11.25 -10.18 -8.11
C GLY A 101 -11.96 -8.96 -7.50
N SER A 102 -11.23 -7.93 -7.03
CA SER A 102 -11.81 -6.70 -6.48
C SER A 102 -11.73 -5.49 -7.42
N GLU A 103 -11.29 -5.66 -8.66
CA GLU A 103 -11.09 -4.56 -9.64
C GLU A 103 -12.39 -3.83 -9.96
N GLY A 104 -13.52 -4.54 -9.97
CA GLY A 104 -14.86 -4.00 -10.20
C GLY A 104 -15.63 -3.64 -8.92
N SER A 105 -15.00 -3.72 -7.74
CA SER A 105 -15.68 -3.45 -6.46
C SER A 105 -16.11 -1.99 -6.30
N VAL A 106 -15.45 -1.09 -7.03
CA VAL A 106 -15.76 0.34 -7.11
C VAL A 106 -15.69 0.78 -8.56
N LYS A 107 -16.50 1.79 -8.91
CA LYS A 107 -16.36 2.46 -10.20
C LYS A 107 -15.28 3.53 -10.09
N THR A 108 -14.24 3.41 -10.91
CA THR A 108 -13.19 4.42 -11.06
C THR A 108 -13.16 4.97 -12.47
N GLY A 109 -12.61 6.16 -12.66
CA GLY A 109 -12.55 6.84 -13.95
C GLY A 109 -11.13 6.88 -14.53
N ARG A 110 -10.31 7.76 -13.98
CA ARG A 110 -8.96 8.11 -14.48
C ARG A 110 -7.87 7.23 -13.92
N VAL A 111 -8.14 6.55 -12.82
CA VAL A 111 -7.22 5.62 -12.17
C VAL A 111 -7.66 4.19 -12.45
N ALA A 112 -6.82 3.45 -13.17
CA ALA A 112 -7.07 2.04 -13.46
C ALA A 112 -6.80 1.18 -12.22
N LEU A 113 -7.67 0.21 -11.95
CA LEU A 113 -7.47 -0.82 -10.93
C LEU A 113 -6.98 -2.10 -11.60
N ARG A 114 -5.88 -2.69 -11.11
CA ARG A 114 -5.37 -3.98 -11.58
C ARG A 114 -5.36 -5.00 -10.46
N GLY A 115 -5.90 -6.18 -10.71
CA GLY A 115 -5.85 -7.28 -9.77
C GLY A 115 -4.45 -7.87 -9.66
N ALA A 116 -3.98 -8.04 -8.44
CA ALA A 116 -2.73 -8.69 -8.11
C ALA A 116 -2.93 -9.76 -7.03
N SER A 117 -2.02 -10.73 -7.02
CA SER A 117 -2.06 -11.88 -6.12
C SER A 117 -1.58 -11.53 -4.71
N HIS A 118 -2.27 -12.05 -3.71
CA HIS A 118 -1.93 -11.96 -2.29
C HIS A 118 -2.45 -13.24 -1.61
N PRO A 119 -1.73 -13.86 -0.66
CA PRO A 119 -0.51 -13.34 0.01
C PRO A 119 0.79 -13.60 -0.76
N ILE A 120 0.79 -14.47 -1.77
CA ILE A 120 1.98 -14.77 -2.57
C ILE A 120 2.03 -13.82 -3.78
N PRO A 121 3.13 -13.08 -3.99
CA PRO A 121 3.24 -12.14 -5.10
C PRO A 121 3.15 -12.83 -6.47
N GLY A 122 2.57 -12.14 -7.46
CA GLY A 122 2.38 -12.66 -8.82
C GLY A 122 2.88 -11.69 -9.90
N ASN A 123 2.98 -12.19 -11.14
CA ASN A 123 3.39 -11.41 -12.30
C ASN A 123 2.42 -10.25 -12.59
N GLU A 124 1.14 -10.41 -12.26
CA GLU A 124 0.14 -9.35 -12.42
C GLU A 124 0.47 -8.13 -11.55
N GLY A 125 0.93 -8.37 -10.31
CA GLY A 125 1.39 -7.31 -9.41
C GLY A 125 2.63 -6.61 -9.97
N MET A 126 3.60 -7.37 -10.45
CA MET A 126 4.84 -6.83 -11.04
C MET A 126 4.55 -5.95 -12.27
N ARG A 127 3.71 -6.41 -13.20
CA ARG A 127 3.26 -5.61 -14.35
C ARG A 127 2.48 -4.36 -13.95
N GLY A 128 1.78 -4.42 -12.82
CA GLY A 128 1.14 -3.25 -12.24
C GLY A 128 2.18 -2.23 -11.79
N VAL A 129 3.22 -2.66 -11.10
CA VAL A 129 4.33 -1.78 -10.69
C VAL A 129 5.09 -1.23 -11.90
N ASP A 130 5.39 -2.03 -12.93
CA ASP A 130 5.97 -1.55 -14.19
C ASP A 130 5.15 -0.38 -14.76
N GLY A 131 3.83 -0.54 -14.85
CA GLY A 131 2.95 0.53 -15.33
C GLY A 131 2.97 1.78 -14.43
N MET A 132 3.13 1.63 -13.11
CA MET A 132 3.26 2.77 -12.19
C MET A 132 4.58 3.52 -12.43
N LEU A 133 5.67 2.79 -12.68
CA LEU A 133 6.98 3.36 -12.99
C LEU A 133 6.95 4.08 -14.34
N ASP A 134 6.28 3.53 -15.34
CA ASP A 134 6.07 4.17 -16.65
C ASP A 134 5.28 5.48 -16.51
N LEU A 135 4.19 5.48 -15.74
CA LEU A 135 3.36 6.67 -15.50
C LEU A 135 4.10 7.78 -14.74
N THR A 136 5.11 7.40 -13.96
CA THR A 136 5.89 8.33 -13.13
C THR A 136 7.26 8.66 -13.71
N ASN A 137 7.62 8.06 -14.84
CA ASN A 137 8.88 8.31 -15.52
C ASN A 137 8.91 9.73 -16.12
N GLY A 138 10.01 10.44 -15.91
CA GLY A 138 10.21 11.78 -16.45
C GLY A 138 9.29 12.88 -15.87
N LEU A 139 8.64 12.60 -14.73
CA LEU A 139 7.95 13.66 -13.99
C LEU A 139 8.95 14.70 -13.48
N THR A 140 8.45 15.93 -13.33
CA THR A 140 9.24 17.10 -12.98
C THR A 140 8.83 17.65 -11.60
N LYS A 141 9.58 18.62 -11.08
CA LYS A 141 9.23 19.33 -9.84
C LYS A 141 7.88 20.08 -9.86
N HIS A 142 7.24 20.16 -11.03
CA HIS A 142 5.91 20.77 -11.23
C HIS A 142 4.79 19.73 -11.30
N ASP A 143 5.12 18.46 -11.11
CA ASP A 143 4.18 17.35 -11.11
C ASP A 143 4.01 16.80 -9.68
N LEU A 144 2.85 16.19 -9.44
CA LEU A 144 2.45 15.60 -8.18
C LEU A 144 2.16 14.12 -8.36
N VAL A 145 2.73 13.30 -7.49
CA VAL A 145 2.41 11.87 -7.34
C VAL A 145 1.67 11.66 -6.03
N ILE A 146 0.48 11.09 -6.10
CA ILE A 146 -0.28 10.64 -4.93
C ILE A 146 -0.17 9.12 -4.85
N THR A 147 0.45 8.62 -3.80
CA THR A 147 0.69 7.18 -3.57
C THR A 147 -0.32 6.66 -2.56
N LEU A 148 -1.09 5.65 -2.93
CA LEU A 148 -2.12 5.03 -2.10
C LEU A 148 -1.62 3.66 -1.62
N ILE A 149 -1.42 3.52 -0.31
CA ILE A 149 -0.85 2.29 0.28
C ILE A 149 -1.82 1.77 1.34
N SER A 150 -2.11 0.47 1.30
CA SER A 150 -2.83 -0.20 2.38
C SER A 150 -2.33 -1.63 2.59
N GLY A 151 -2.89 -2.31 3.59
CA GLY A 151 -2.59 -3.70 3.92
C GLY A 151 -2.52 -4.63 2.70
N GLY A 152 -1.51 -5.50 2.69
CA GLY A 152 -1.20 -6.41 1.57
C GLY A 152 -0.32 -5.82 0.46
N GLY A 153 0.03 -4.53 0.52
CA GLY A 153 0.84 -3.85 -0.51
C GLY A 153 2.17 -4.54 -0.85
N SER A 154 2.84 -5.18 0.13
CA SER A 154 4.11 -5.89 -0.12
C SER A 154 4.01 -6.98 -1.19
N ALA A 155 2.90 -7.73 -1.20
CA ALA A 155 2.65 -8.81 -2.15
C ALA A 155 1.97 -8.32 -3.44
N LEU A 156 1.15 -7.26 -3.35
CA LEU A 156 0.47 -6.67 -4.49
C LEU A 156 1.39 -5.80 -5.36
N MET A 157 2.50 -5.28 -4.80
CA MET A 157 3.49 -4.48 -5.50
C MET A 157 4.90 -5.12 -5.46
N PRO A 158 5.09 -6.33 -6.00
CA PRO A 158 6.41 -6.94 -6.12
C PRO A 158 7.17 -6.28 -7.27
N TYR A 159 8.44 -5.98 -7.03
CA TYR A 159 9.32 -5.46 -8.08
C TYR A 159 10.77 -5.80 -7.73
N PRO A 160 11.28 -6.94 -8.21
CA PRO A 160 12.69 -7.29 -8.05
C PRO A 160 13.60 -6.25 -8.70
N VAL A 161 14.80 -6.07 -8.16
CA VAL A 161 15.85 -5.31 -8.88
C VAL A 161 16.31 -6.09 -10.13
N SER A 162 16.90 -5.37 -11.08
CA SER A 162 17.52 -6.00 -12.26
C SER A 162 18.49 -7.11 -11.85
N GLY A 163 18.44 -8.25 -12.55
CA GLY A 163 19.23 -9.44 -12.23
C GLY A 163 18.56 -10.44 -11.28
N ILE A 164 17.50 -10.03 -10.56
CA ILE A 164 16.73 -10.89 -9.66
C ILE A 164 15.35 -11.12 -10.28
N THR A 165 14.88 -12.37 -10.29
CA THR A 165 13.55 -12.71 -10.80
C THR A 165 12.49 -12.63 -9.70
N LEU A 166 11.22 -12.61 -10.11
CA LEU A 166 10.12 -12.72 -9.15
C LEU A 166 10.14 -14.07 -8.41
N GLU A 167 10.64 -15.13 -9.05
CA GLU A 167 10.72 -16.44 -8.43
C GLU A 167 11.79 -16.49 -7.35
N ASP A 168 12.95 -15.89 -7.59
CA ASP A 168 14.02 -15.76 -6.58
C ASP A 168 13.52 -15.02 -5.33
N MET A 169 12.74 -13.94 -5.52
CA MET A 169 12.15 -13.18 -4.41
C MET A 169 11.15 -14.01 -3.61
N LYS A 170 10.34 -14.86 -4.27
CA LYS A 170 9.41 -15.76 -3.58
C LYS A 170 10.15 -16.85 -2.83
N GLU A 171 11.14 -17.47 -3.45
CA GLU A 171 11.95 -18.53 -2.85
C GLU A 171 12.65 -18.01 -1.59
N LEU A 172 13.32 -16.86 -1.69
CA LEU A 172 13.94 -16.19 -0.53
C LEU A 172 12.93 -15.92 0.60
N THR A 173 11.74 -15.44 0.24
CA THR A 173 10.67 -15.18 1.21
C THR A 173 10.24 -16.47 1.91
N ILE A 174 10.08 -17.57 1.18
CA ILE A 174 9.72 -18.88 1.73
C ILE A 174 10.82 -19.41 2.66
N LEU A 175 12.09 -19.30 2.26
CA LEU A 175 13.24 -19.72 3.08
C LEU A 175 13.28 -18.97 4.42
N LEU A 176 13.17 -17.64 4.38
CA LEU A 176 13.16 -16.80 5.58
C LEU A 176 11.97 -17.11 6.51
N LEU A 177 10.77 -17.27 5.95
CA LEU A 177 9.58 -17.61 6.74
C LEU A 177 9.71 -19.00 7.38
N ARG A 178 10.23 -20.01 6.65
CA ARG A 178 10.48 -21.35 7.19
C ARG A 178 11.54 -21.36 8.28
N ALA A 179 12.52 -20.47 8.20
CA ALA A 179 13.56 -20.30 9.21
C ALA A 179 13.07 -19.55 10.45
N GLY A 180 11.84 -19.00 10.44
CA GLY A 180 11.28 -18.25 11.55
C GLY A 180 11.79 -16.80 11.63
N ALA A 181 12.18 -16.21 10.49
CA ALA A 181 12.53 -14.80 10.43
C ALA A 181 11.38 -13.90 10.88
N THR A 182 11.70 -12.90 11.69
CA THR A 182 10.75 -11.85 12.07
C THR A 182 10.37 -11.00 10.85
N ILE A 183 9.26 -10.26 10.95
CA ILE A 183 8.83 -9.36 9.87
C ILE A 183 9.90 -8.30 9.55
N ASN A 184 10.61 -7.81 10.57
CA ASN A 184 11.65 -6.81 10.40
C ASN A 184 12.87 -7.38 9.66
N GLU A 185 13.30 -8.61 9.99
CA GLU A 185 14.39 -9.30 9.30
C GLU A 185 14.02 -9.64 7.86
N LEU A 186 12.80 -10.13 7.63
CA LEU A 186 12.28 -10.37 6.29
C LEU A 186 12.26 -9.06 5.46
N ASN A 187 11.81 -7.96 6.06
CA ASN A 187 11.77 -6.66 5.40
C ASN A 187 13.16 -6.11 5.11
N ALA A 188 14.12 -6.27 6.03
CA ALA A 188 15.51 -5.87 5.82
C ALA A 188 16.06 -6.55 4.56
N VAL A 189 15.88 -7.87 4.40
CA VAL A 189 16.31 -8.55 3.17
C VAL A 189 15.49 -8.12 1.95
N ARG A 190 14.15 -8.10 2.07
CA ARG A 190 13.24 -7.83 0.94
C ARG A 190 13.41 -6.44 0.33
N LYS A 191 13.70 -5.41 1.13
CA LYS A 191 13.93 -4.04 0.64
C LYS A 191 15.17 -3.98 -0.25
N HIS A 192 16.25 -4.67 0.14
CA HIS A 192 17.54 -4.68 -0.59
C HIS A 192 17.51 -5.39 -1.95
N ILE A 193 16.54 -6.29 -2.17
CA ILE A 193 16.36 -6.98 -3.46
C ILE A 193 15.21 -6.40 -4.29
N SER A 194 14.64 -5.25 -3.92
CA SER A 194 13.51 -4.64 -4.61
C SER A 194 13.85 -3.31 -5.27
N GLY A 195 13.38 -3.12 -6.51
CA GLY A 195 13.47 -1.84 -7.23
C GLY A 195 12.39 -0.83 -6.86
N PHE A 196 11.47 -1.16 -5.95
CA PHE A 196 10.29 -0.33 -5.62
C PHE A 196 10.14 -0.05 -4.11
N LYS A 197 10.55 -0.99 -3.25
CA LYS A 197 10.44 -0.91 -1.78
C LYS A 197 11.61 -0.10 -1.17
N GLY A 198 11.54 0.24 0.11
CA GLY A 198 12.65 0.92 0.82
C GLY A 198 12.98 2.30 0.24
N GLY A 199 11.96 3.09 -0.10
CA GLY A 199 12.12 4.45 -0.62
C GLY A 199 12.47 4.51 -2.12
N GLN A 200 12.65 3.35 -2.77
CA GLN A 200 13.08 3.29 -4.16
C GLN A 200 12.04 3.88 -5.13
N PHE A 201 10.74 3.74 -4.83
CA PHE A 201 9.71 4.41 -5.61
C PHE A 201 9.75 5.94 -5.43
N ALA A 202 9.92 6.45 -4.21
CA ALA A 202 10.11 7.89 -4.00
C ALA A 202 11.35 8.43 -4.74
N ARG A 203 12.43 7.65 -4.78
CA ARG A 203 13.63 7.97 -5.54
C ARG A 203 13.37 8.00 -7.05
N HIS A 204 12.59 7.06 -7.58
CA HIS A 204 12.19 7.03 -9.00
C HIS A 204 11.33 8.23 -9.39
N ALA A 205 10.38 8.62 -8.53
CA ALA A 205 9.49 9.74 -8.79
C ALA A 205 10.17 11.11 -8.69
N TYR A 206 11.37 11.21 -8.09
CA TYR A 206 12.11 12.45 -8.00
C TYR A 206 12.45 13.00 -9.41
N PRO A 207 12.28 14.30 -9.69
CA PRO A 207 12.05 15.42 -8.74
C PRO A 207 10.58 15.78 -8.45
N ALA A 208 9.60 14.96 -8.86
CA ALA A 208 8.20 15.23 -8.56
C ALA A 208 7.93 15.17 -7.05
N ARG A 209 6.92 15.94 -6.61
CA ARG A 209 6.46 15.85 -5.22
C ARG A 209 5.68 14.55 -5.04
N VAL A 210 5.97 13.80 -3.98
CA VAL A 210 5.23 12.59 -3.60
C VAL A 210 4.46 12.85 -2.32
N ILE A 211 3.14 12.65 -2.36
CA ILE A 211 2.27 12.56 -1.18
C ILE A 211 1.89 11.10 -1.02
N SER A 212 2.08 10.53 0.17
CA SER A 212 1.68 9.15 0.47
C SER A 212 0.49 9.16 1.43
N LEU A 213 -0.61 8.55 1.01
CA LEU A 213 -1.75 8.23 1.88
C LEU A 213 -1.65 6.76 2.25
N ILE A 214 -1.45 6.48 3.53
CA ILE A 214 -1.11 5.15 4.04
C ILE A 214 -2.17 4.72 5.05
N LEU A 215 -2.88 3.63 4.76
CA LEU A 215 -3.78 2.96 5.70
C LEU A 215 -3.06 1.77 6.32
N SER A 216 -2.65 1.94 7.57
CA SER A 216 -1.90 0.94 8.33
C SER A 216 -2.80 -0.15 8.88
N ASP A 217 -2.42 -1.41 8.68
CA ASP A 217 -2.92 -2.59 9.40
C ASP A 217 -1.87 -3.16 10.37
N VAL A 218 -0.82 -2.38 10.68
CA VAL A 218 0.32 -2.78 11.52
C VAL A 218 0.32 -1.95 12.80
N ILE A 219 0.44 -2.62 13.95
CA ILE A 219 0.48 -1.95 15.27
C ILE A 219 1.68 -0.99 15.33
N GLY A 220 1.41 0.27 15.71
CA GLY A 220 2.41 1.32 15.85
C GLY A 220 2.73 2.09 14.56
N ASP A 221 2.04 1.78 13.46
CA ASP A 221 2.12 2.48 12.17
C ASP A 221 3.53 2.71 11.59
N PRO A 222 4.46 1.72 11.65
CA PRO A 222 5.80 1.87 11.09
C PRO A 222 5.77 2.00 9.55
N LEU A 223 6.02 3.21 9.04
CA LEU A 223 5.93 3.54 7.61
C LEU A 223 6.88 2.72 6.73
N ASP A 224 8.05 2.33 7.24
CA ASP A 224 9.06 1.54 6.55
C ASP A 224 8.65 0.05 6.39
N THR A 225 7.70 -0.38 7.20
CA THR A 225 7.19 -1.75 7.28
C THR A 225 5.92 -1.91 6.45
N ILE A 226 5.03 -0.90 6.46
CA ILE A 226 3.79 -0.92 5.67
C ILE A 226 4.13 -0.96 4.18
N ALA A 227 3.70 -2.02 3.51
CA ALA A 227 4.09 -2.33 2.13
C ALA A 227 5.61 -2.37 1.86
N SER A 228 6.43 -2.51 2.91
CA SER A 228 7.90 -2.35 2.87
C SER A 228 8.38 -0.94 2.48
N GLY A 229 7.59 0.09 2.80
CA GLY A 229 7.98 1.49 2.70
C GLY A 229 8.46 1.93 1.32
N PRO A 230 7.68 1.79 0.23
CA PRO A 230 8.13 2.25 -1.09
C PRO A 230 8.43 3.76 -1.15
N THR A 231 7.83 4.54 -0.24
CA THR A 231 8.02 5.98 -0.10
C THR A 231 8.68 6.42 1.21
N SER A 232 9.13 5.46 2.03
CA SER A 232 9.86 5.71 3.28
C SER A 232 11.32 5.34 3.11
N PRO A 233 12.29 6.10 3.65
CA PRO A 233 13.69 5.69 3.63
C PRO A 233 13.87 4.31 4.30
N ASP A 234 14.82 3.54 3.78
CA ASP A 234 15.33 2.34 4.44
C ASP A 234 16.64 2.68 5.16
N GLU A 235 16.64 2.57 6.49
CA GLU A 235 17.83 2.82 7.31
C GLU A 235 18.74 1.58 7.42
N SER A 236 18.25 0.40 7.02
CA SER A 236 19.04 -0.83 7.09
C SER A 236 20.09 -0.87 5.98
N PRO A 237 21.37 -1.12 6.29
CA PRO A 237 22.41 -1.37 5.29
C PRO A 237 22.35 -2.80 4.74
N PHE A 238 23.01 -3.03 3.60
CA PHE A 238 23.17 -4.38 3.02
C PHE A 238 23.81 -5.38 3.99
N THR A 239 24.62 -4.92 4.94
CA THR A 239 25.22 -5.76 5.97
C THR A 239 24.17 -6.39 6.88
N ASP A 240 23.05 -5.70 7.14
CA ASP A 240 21.97 -6.22 7.97
C ASP A 240 21.21 -7.32 7.24
N ALA A 241 20.90 -7.11 5.95
CA ALA A 241 20.31 -8.14 5.10
C ALA A 241 21.18 -9.40 5.06
N ARG A 242 22.49 -9.24 4.88
CA ARG A 242 23.44 -10.37 4.90
C ARG A 242 23.50 -11.03 6.28
N ALA A 243 23.48 -10.26 7.36
CA ALA A 243 23.50 -10.79 8.72
C ALA A 243 22.26 -11.66 9.02
N VAL A 244 21.09 -11.31 8.48
CA VAL A 244 19.89 -12.15 8.54
C VAL A 244 20.12 -13.49 7.85
N LEU A 245 20.68 -13.50 6.63
CA LEU A 245 20.95 -14.75 5.91
C LEU A 245 21.97 -15.64 6.66
N VAL A 246 23.00 -15.04 7.27
CA VAL A 246 23.97 -15.76 8.12
C VAL A 246 23.29 -16.35 9.34
N ARG A 247 22.48 -15.56 10.05
CA ARG A 247 21.78 -15.97 11.28
C ARG A 247 20.93 -17.23 11.07
N TYR A 248 20.29 -17.33 9.91
CA TYR A 248 19.43 -18.46 9.57
C TYR A 248 20.14 -19.55 8.76
N GLY A 249 21.45 -19.45 8.53
CA GLY A 249 22.23 -20.45 7.79
C GLY A 249 21.82 -20.58 6.33
N LEU A 250 21.35 -19.50 5.70
CA LEU A 250 20.74 -19.53 4.37
C LEU A 250 21.71 -19.20 3.23
N LEU A 251 22.97 -18.85 3.52
CA LEU A 251 23.94 -18.39 2.50
C LEU A 251 24.13 -19.39 1.35
N ASP A 252 24.12 -20.69 1.65
CA ASP A 252 24.32 -21.74 0.64
C ASP A 252 23.01 -22.21 -0.01
N THR A 253 21.86 -21.62 0.38
CA THR A 253 20.53 -22.03 -0.07
C THR A 253 19.77 -20.96 -0.84
N VAL A 254 20.11 -19.69 -0.64
CA VAL A 254 19.48 -18.59 -1.38
C VAL A 254 19.94 -18.59 -2.84
N PRO A 255 19.12 -18.08 -3.77
CA PRO A 255 19.53 -17.91 -5.17
C PRO A 255 20.84 -17.11 -5.31
N GLU A 256 21.73 -17.55 -6.19
CA GLU A 256 23.07 -16.94 -6.36
C GLU A 256 23.01 -15.46 -6.76
N ASN A 257 22.02 -15.09 -7.57
CA ASN A 257 21.77 -13.70 -7.98
C ASN A 257 21.24 -12.81 -6.85
N VAL A 258 20.63 -13.39 -5.81
CA VAL A 258 20.27 -12.69 -4.57
C VAL A 258 21.51 -12.45 -3.73
N LEU A 259 22.40 -13.45 -3.61
CA LEU A 259 23.60 -13.36 -2.77
C LEU A 259 24.68 -12.43 -3.36
N SER A 260 24.79 -12.37 -4.68
CA SER A 260 25.79 -11.56 -5.40
C SER A 260 25.42 -10.07 -5.55
N ARG A 261 24.22 -9.67 -5.13
CA ARG A 261 23.72 -8.30 -5.17
C ARG A 261 24.31 -7.41 -4.08
#